data_AF-V5H966-F1
#
_entry.id   AF-V5H966-F1
#
_cell.length_a   1.000
_cell.length_b   1.000
_cell.length_c   1.000
_cell.angle_alpha   90.00
_cell.angle_beta   90.00
_cell.angle_gamma   90.00
#
_symmetry.space_group_name_H-M   'P 1'
#
loop_
_entity.id
_entity.type
_entity.pdbx_description
1 polymer ?
#
loop_
_entity_poly.entity_id
_entity_poly.type
_entity_poly.pdbx_seq_one_letter_code
_entity_poly.pdbx_strand_id
1 'polypeptide(L)'
;FYLIAFSVMQIWFNVTAYLTIIVDFATDRNISRWNAVFLATFITAADLVARLGSGFITDRGLLGKNAMMATHLLLWAATLYLTPLCSSYACYVLTAIVMGWCGGATFILTAVFFMELVDPDAFSMCIGVASFVGGLPLLARPPLIGYYRDTL
;
A
#
# COMPACT_ATOMS: atom_id res chain seq x y z
N PHE A 1 8.09 -18.05 -5.31
CA PHE A 1 8.81 -17.27 -4.28
C PHE A 1 9.24 -15.88 -4.77
N TYR A 2 10.17 -15.75 -5.73
CA TYR A 2 10.71 -14.44 -6.17
C TYR A 2 9.66 -13.40 -6.60
N LEU A 3 8.64 -13.80 -7.38
CA LEU A 3 7.56 -12.89 -7.82
C LEU A 3 6.72 -12.36 -6.65
N ILE A 4 6.49 -13.19 -5.63
CA ILE A 4 5.72 -12.80 -4.44
C ILE A 4 6.58 -11.88 -3.57
N ALA A 5 7.86 -12.19 -3.39
CA ALA A 5 8.80 -11.32 -2.68
C ALA A 5 8.92 -9.94 -3.34
N PHE A 6 8.98 -9.89 -4.68
CA PHE A 6 8.95 -8.64 -5.43
C PHE A 6 7.63 -7.88 -5.22
N SER A 7 6.49 -8.57 -5.21
CA SER A 7 5.19 -7.97 -4.96
C SER A 7 5.09 -7.39 -3.54
N VAL A 8 5.59 -8.09 -2.52
CA VAL A 8 5.70 -7.58 -1.14
C VAL A 8 6.51 -6.30 -1.12
N MET A 9 7.70 -6.31 -1.73
CA MET A 9 8.57 -5.13 -1.80
C MET A 9 7.85 -3.94 -2.44
N GLN A 10 7.18 -4.17 -3.57
CA GLN A 10 6.39 -3.15 -4.26
C GLN A 10 5.24 -2.62 -3.38
N ILE A 11 4.57 -3.49 -2.62
CA ILE A 11 3.46 -3.12 -1.73
C ILE A 11 3.93 -2.22 -0.60
N TRP A 12 4.98 -2.64 0.12
CA TRP A 12 5.56 -1.86 1.21
C TRP A 12 6.04 -0.51 0.74
N PHE A 13 6.70 -0.47 -0.42
CA PHE A 13 7.10 0.78 -1.04
C PHE A 13 5.87 1.64 -1.36
N ASN A 14 4.87 1.15 -2.11
CA ASN A 14 3.73 1.98 -2.50
C ASN A 14 2.96 2.56 -1.31
N VAL A 15 2.62 1.75 -0.31
CA VAL A 15 1.86 2.21 0.88
C VAL A 15 2.61 3.31 1.61
N THR A 16 3.89 3.10 1.87
CA THR A 16 4.68 4.07 2.61
C THR A 16 4.95 5.34 1.78
N ALA A 17 5.08 5.24 0.46
CA ALA A 17 5.32 6.41 -0.41
C ALA A 17 4.09 7.28 -0.40
N TYR A 18 2.95 6.63 -0.62
CA TYR A 18 1.68 7.31 -0.70
C TYR A 18 1.33 8.00 0.61
N LEU A 19 1.60 7.38 1.76
CA LEU A 19 1.36 7.96 3.07
C LEU A 19 2.16 9.26 3.27
N THR A 20 3.43 9.29 2.86
CA THR A 20 4.24 10.52 2.94
C THR A 20 3.77 11.56 1.93
N ILE A 21 3.60 11.16 0.66
CA ILE A 21 3.24 12.05 -0.44
C ILE A 21 1.89 12.73 -0.17
N ILE A 22 0.87 12.01 0.30
CA ILE A 22 -0.46 12.61 0.47
C ILE A 22 -0.50 13.64 1.60
N VAL A 23 0.31 13.47 2.65
CA VAL A 23 0.41 14.41 3.76
C VAL A 23 1.18 15.66 3.34
N ASP A 24 2.31 15.48 2.64
CA ASP A 24 3.07 16.59 2.06
C ASP A 24 2.21 17.36 1.04
N PHE A 25 1.55 16.66 0.11
CA PHE A 25 0.71 17.26 -0.93
C PHE A 25 -0.51 18.01 -0.36
N ALA A 26 -1.10 17.51 0.74
CA ALA A 26 -2.15 18.22 1.44
C ALA A 26 -1.61 19.53 2.06
N THR A 27 -0.42 19.47 2.66
CA THR A 27 0.23 20.64 3.27
C THR A 27 0.58 21.70 2.22
N ASP A 28 1.11 21.29 1.06
CA ASP A 28 1.48 22.18 -0.05
C ASP A 28 0.27 22.91 -0.66
N ARG A 29 -0.91 22.29 -0.62
CA ARG A 29 -2.17 22.89 -1.12
C ARG A 29 -2.87 23.80 -0.09
N ASN A 30 -2.15 24.27 0.95
CA ASN A 30 -2.68 25.09 2.05
C ASN A 30 -3.82 24.44 2.83
N ILE A 31 -3.92 23.10 2.85
CA ILE A 31 -4.88 22.41 3.70
C ILE A 31 -4.35 22.46 5.15
N SER A 32 -5.26 22.68 6.10
CA SER A 32 -4.96 22.62 7.54
C SER A 32 -4.14 21.38 7.89
N ARG A 33 -3.06 21.57 8.66
CA ARG A 33 -2.19 20.47 9.12
C ARG A 33 -2.98 19.37 9.83
N TRP A 34 -4.03 19.74 10.57
CA TRP A 34 -4.92 18.79 11.22
C TRP A 34 -5.64 17.91 10.20
N ASN A 35 -6.16 18.50 9.12
CA ASN A 35 -6.83 17.77 8.06
C ASN A 35 -5.88 16.86 7.26
N ALA A 36 -4.61 17.27 7.10
CA ALA A 36 -3.56 16.45 6.50
C ALA A 36 -3.25 15.20 7.34
N VAL A 37 -3.17 15.34 8.66
CA VAL A 37 -2.95 14.19 9.57
C VAL A 37 -4.15 13.23 9.57
N PHE A 38 -5.38 13.75 9.44
CA PHE A 38 -6.57 12.91 9.30
C PHE A 38 -6.54 12.03 8.05
N LEU A 39 -5.95 12.46 6.93
CA LEU A 39 -5.78 11.61 5.74
C LEU A 39 -4.96 10.35 6.04
N ALA A 40 -3.86 10.47 6.78
CA ALA A 40 -3.08 9.32 7.20
C ALA A 40 -3.90 8.36 8.07
N THR A 41 -4.77 8.92 8.92
CA THR A 41 -5.69 8.13 9.77
C THR A 41 -6.74 7.40 8.94
N PHE A 42 -7.29 8.02 7.89
CA PHE A 42 -8.22 7.35 6.99
C PHE A 42 -7.57 6.20 6.22
N ILE A 43 -6.30 6.36 5.80
CA ILE A 43 -5.54 5.29 5.13
C ILE A 43 -5.38 4.09 6.06
N THR A 44 -4.93 4.30 7.30
CA THR A 44 -4.69 3.21 8.24
C THR A 44 -5.99 2.56 8.73
N ALA A 45 -7.05 3.35 8.90
CA ALA A 45 -8.37 2.81 9.21
C ALA A 45 -8.91 1.95 8.06
N ALA A 46 -8.82 2.42 6.82
CA ALA A 46 -9.25 1.67 5.65
C ALA A 46 -8.42 0.39 5.44
N ASP A 47 -7.11 0.44 5.69
CA ASP A 47 -6.22 -0.74 5.67
C ASP A 47 -6.66 -1.78 6.72
N LEU A 48 -6.97 -1.35 7.94
CA LEU A 48 -7.47 -2.26 8.98
C LEU A 48 -8.80 -2.90 8.59
N VAL A 49 -9.75 -2.10 8.08
CA VAL A 49 -11.05 -2.60 7.64
C VAL A 49 -10.88 -3.56 6.46
N ALA A 50 -10.00 -3.26 5.51
CA ALA A 50 -9.73 -4.14 4.38
C ALA A 50 -9.05 -5.44 4.81
N ARG A 51 -8.21 -5.42 5.84
CA ARG A 51 -7.65 -6.65 6.41
C ARG A 51 -8.75 -7.55 6.98
N LEU A 52 -9.67 -6.97 7.75
CA LEU A 52 -10.78 -7.73 8.31
C LEU A 52 -11.79 -8.17 7.23
N GLY A 53 -12.06 -7.32 6.24
CA GLY A 53 -13.08 -7.53 5.21
C GLY A 53 -12.64 -8.37 4.01
N SER A 54 -11.36 -8.30 3.62
CA SER A 54 -10.86 -9.02 2.44
C SER A 54 -10.82 -10.53 2.63
N GLY A 55 -10.69 -11.02 3.88
CA GLY A 55 -10.84 -12.44 4.20
C GLY A 55 -12.22 -12.97 3.78
N PHE A 56 -13.29 -12.24 4.12
CA PHE A 56 -14.66 -12.58 3.71
C PHE A 56 -14.86 -12.57 2.19
N ILE A 57 -14.19 -11.66 1.48
CA ILE A 57 -14.31 -11.57 0.01
C ILE A 57 -13.55 -12.71 -0.67
N THR A 58 -12.40 -13.10 -0.12
CA THR A 58 -11.57 -14.20 -0.63
C THR A 58 -12.24 -15.55 -0.40
N ASP A 59 -12.84 -15.77 0.76
CA ASP A 59 -13.54 -17.01 1.11
C ASP A 59 -14.80 -17.26 0.28
N ARG A 60 -15.43 -16.20 -0.26
CA ARG A 60 -16.62 -16.34 -1.12
C ARG A 60 -16.31 -16.80 -2.54
N GLY A 61 -15.03 -16.99 -2.91
CA GLY A 61 -14.63 -17.54 -4.21
C GLY A 61 -15.06 -16.70 -5.43
N LEU A 62 -15.45 -15.43 -5.23
CA LEU A 62 -16.01 -14.55 -6.27
C LEU A 62 -15.00 -14.21 -7.37
N LEU A 63 -13.70 -14.22 -7.08
CA LEU A 63 -12.61 -13.94 -8.02
C LEU A 63 -11.40 -14.82 -7.69
N GLY A 64 -10.73 -15.35 -8.71
CA GLY A 64 -9.46 -16.05 -8.53
C GLY A 64 -8.42 -15.14 -7.90
N LYS A 65 -7.64 -15.64 -6.93
CA LYS A 65 -6.66 -14.85 -6.14
C LYS A 65 -5.72 -14.01 -7.01
N ASN A 66 -5.28 -14.57 -8.15
CA ASN A 66 -4.44 -13.87 -9.13
C ASN A 66 -5.16 -12.68 -9.78
N ALA A 67 -6.43 -12.85 -10.17
CA ALA A 67 -7.24 -11.77 -10.72
C ALA A 67 -7.51 -10.69 -9.67
N MET A 68 -7.75 -11.10 -8.42
CA MET A 68 -7.93 -10.15 -7.32
C MET A 68 -6.67 -9.32 -7.10
N MET A 69 -5.49 -9.95 -7.08
CA MET A 69 -4.21 -9.23 -6.94
C MET A 69 -3.96 -8.27 -8.12
N ALA A 70 -4.25 -8.70 -9.35
CA ALA A 70 -4.14 -7.83 -10.53
C ALA A 70 -5.11 -6.62 -10.44
N THR A 71 -6.36 -6.83 -10.02
CA THR A 71 -7.33 -5.73 -9.87
C THR A 71 -6.90 -4.71 -8.82
N HIS A 72 -6.34 -5.13 -7.69
CA HIS A 72 -5.82 -4.21 -6.68
C HIS A 72 -4.61 -3.42 -7.18
N LEU A 73 -3.70 -4.05 -7.93
CA LEU A 73 -2.56 -3.38 -8.55
C LEU A 73 -3.00 -2.32 -9.58
N LEU A 74 -4.01 -2.64 -10.40
CA LEU A 74 -4.59 -1.68 -11.35
C LEU A 74 -5.29 -0.52 -10.64
N LEU A 75 -6.04 -0.81 -9.57
CA LEU A 75 -6.66 0.21 -8.72
C LEU A 75 -5.63 1.14 -8.09
N TRP A 76 -4.50 0.62 -7.63
CA TRP A 76 -3.38 1.41 -7.14
C TRP A 76 -2.80 2.33 -8.21
N ALA A 77 -2.50 1.80 -9.40
CA ALA A 77 -1.97 2.60 -10.49
C ALA A 77 -2.96 3.72 -10.90
N ALA A 78 -4.25 3.41 -10.98
CA ALA A 78 -5.28 4.39 -11.28
C ALA A 78 -5.39 5.47 -10.19
N THR A 79 -5.37 5.06 -8.91
CA THR A 79 -5.46 5.99 -7.78
C THR A 79 -4.26 6.95 -7.73
N LEU A 80 -3.05 6.43 -7.98
CA LEU A 80 -1.84 7.25 -8.07
C LEU A 80 -1.92 8.25 -9.23
N TYR A 81 -2.45 7.84 -10.38
CA TYR A 81 -2.65 8.74 -11.52
C TYR A 81 -3.73 9.81 -11.26
N LEU A 82 -4.80 9.45 -10.54
CA LEU A 82 -5.89 10.35 -10.17
C LEU A 82 -5.50 11.35 -9.07
N THR A 83 -4.56 11.01 -8.20
CA THR A 83 -4.14 11.84 -7.06
C THR A 83 -3.70 13.26 -7.46
N PRO A 84 -2.82 13.48 -8.46
CA PRO A 84 -2.42 14.83 -8.87
C PRO A 84 -3.54 15.63 -9.56
N LEU A 85 -4.47 14.94 -10.23
CA LEU A 85 -5.61 15.54 -10.94
C LEU A 85 -6.71 16.04 -9.99
N CYS A 86 -6.73 15.52 -8.76
CA CYS A 86 -7.71 15.90 -7.75
C CYS A 86 -7.31 17.21 -7.05
N SER A 87 -8.21 18.20 -7.02
CA SER A 87 -8.00 19.49 -6.31
C SER A 87 -8.78 19.64 -5.02
N SER A 88 -9.80 18.80 -4.78
CA SER A 88 -10.69 18.88 -3.63
C SER A 88 -10.26 17.97 -2.48
N TYR A 89 -10.46 18.42 -1.24
CA TYR A 89 -10.20 17.63 -0.02
C TYR A 89 -10.96 16.30 -0.02
N ALA A 90 -12.22 16.31 -0.48
CA ALA A 90 -13.04 15.10 -0.57
C ALA A 90 -12.41 14.05 -1.51
N CYS A 91 -11.80 14.49 -2.62
CA CYS A 91 -11.13 13.58 -3.54
C CYS A 91 -9.90 12.95 -2.91
N TYR A 92 -9.09 13.69 -2.13
CA TYR A 92 -7.96 13.11 -1.42
C TYR A 92 -8.38 12.08 -0.37
N VAL A 93 -9.50 12.31 0.32
CA VAL A 93 -10.05 11.35 1.28
C VAL A 93 -10.49 10.07 0.56
N LEU A 94 -11.15 10.19 -0.59
CA LEU A 94 -11.54 9.04 -1.40
C LEU A 94 -10.33 8.24 -1.90
N THR A 95 -9.32 8.92 -2.45
CA THR A 95 -8.10 8.24 -2.92
C THR A 95 -7.34 7.60 -1.76
N ALA A 96 -7.29 8.25 -0.59
CA ALA A 96 -6.73 7.69 0.64
C ALA A 96 -7.43 6.39 1.09
N ILE A 97 -8.76 6.37 1.11
CA ILE A 97 -9.54 5.19 1.50
C ILE A 97 -9.31 4.05 0.50
N VAL A 98 -9.37 4.33 -0.80
CA VAL A 98 -9.13 3.31 -1.84
C VAL A 98 -7.71 2.76 -1.73
N MET A 99 -6.71 3.62 -1.52
CA MET A 99 -5.32 3.20 -1.40
C MET A 99 -5.09 2.33 -0.16
N GLY A 100 -5.67 2.73 0.98
CA GLY A 100 -5.64 1.96 2.22
C GLY A 100 -6.33 0.61 2.07
N TRP A 101 -7.50 0.58 1.42
CA TRP A 101 -8.23 -0.66 1.17
C TRP A 101 -7.42 -1.64 0.31
N CYS A 102 -6.89 -1.16 -0.82
CA CYS A 102 -6.10 -1.99 -1.71
C CYS A 102 -4.80 -2.47 -1.05
N GLY A 103 -4.16 -1.65 -0.22
CA GLY A 103 -2.99 -2.04 0.57
C GLY A 103 -3.29 -3.18 1.54
N GLY A 104 -4.34 -3.03 2.35
CA GLY A 104 -4.74 -4.03 3.34
C GLY A 104 -5.17 -5.36 2.73
N ALA A 105 -5.96 -5.31 1.65
CA ALA A 105 -6.40 -6.52 0.95
C ALA A 105 -5.24 -7.28 0.30
N THR A 106 -4.33 -6.55 -0.39
CA THR A 106 -3.19 -7.19 -1.07
C THR A 106 -2.19 -7.78 -0.08
N PHE A 107 -2.03 -7.19 1.11
CA PHE A 107 -1.19 -7.73 2.16
C PHE A 107 -1.65 -9.11 2.62
N ILE A 108 -2.96 -9.30 2.83
CA ILE A 108 -3.54 -10.60 3.22
C ILE A 108 -3.40 -11.63 2.11
N LEU A 109 -3.76 -11.25 0.88
CA LEU A 109 -3.58 -12.12 -0.30
C LEU A 109 -2.15 -12.63 -0.40
N THR A 110 -1.18 -11.75 -0.15
CA THR A 110 0.24 -12.11 -0.21
C THR A 110 0.63 -13.12 0.87
N ALA A 111 0.14 -12.98 2.10
CA ALA A 111 0.36 -13.96 3.15
C ALA A 111 -0.24 -15.34 2.81
N VAL A 112 -1.44 -15.37 2.23
CA VAL A 112 -2.09 -16.59 1.74
C VAL A 112 -1.27 -17.25 0.63
N PHE A 113 -0.75 -16.46 -0.33
CA PHE A 113 0.12 -16.98 -1.38
C PHE A 113 1.43 -17.58 -0.83
N PHE A 114 2.00 -16.98 0.22
CA PHE A 114 3.18 -17.57 0.88
C PHE A 114 2.87 -18.93 1.50
N MET A 115 1.68 -19.12 2.09
CA MET A 115 1.28 -20.41 2.68
C MET A 115 1.06 -21.48 1.61
N GLU A 116 0.61 -21.11 0.42
CA GLU A 116 0.38 -22.07 -0.68
C GLU A 116 1.66 -22.43 -1.44
N LEU A 117 2.65 -21.53 -1.49
CA LEU A 117 3.85 -21.72 -2.30
C LEU A 117 5.08 -22.22 -1.54
N VAL A 118 5.06 -22.18 -0.21
CA VAL A 118 6.22 -22.50 0.63
C VAL A 118 5.85 -23.58 1.63
N ASP A 119 6.72 -24.56 1.80
CA ASP A 119 6.58 -25.57 2.83
C ASP A 119 6.45 -24.92 4.23
N PRO A 120 5.59 -25.45 5.11
CA PRO A 120 5.34 -24.85 6.43
C PRO A 120 6.60 -24.69 7.27
N ASP A 121 7.59 -25.58 7.11
CA ASP A 121 8.88 -25.52 7.81
C ASP A 121 9.76 -24.34 7.37
N ALA A 122 9.64 -23.90 6.10
CA ALA A 122 10.42 -22.81 5.52
C ALA A 122 9.64 -21.49 5.43
N PHE A 123 8.34 -21.49 5.76
CA PHE A 123 7.43 -20.34 5.65
C PHE A 123 7.93 -19.11 6.44
N SER A 124 8.30 -19.31 7.71
CA SER A 124 8.79 -18.23 8.57
C SER A 124 10.09 -17.61 8.04
N MET A 125 11.02 -18.46 7.58
CA MET A 125 12.27 -18.00 6.98
C MET A 125 12.03 -17.23 5.67
N CYS A 126 11.14 -17.73 4.81
CA CYS A 126 10.78 -17.12 3.54
C CYS A 126 10.13 -15.73 3.71
N ILE A 127 9.20 -15.59 4.66
CA ILE A 127 8.60 -14.29 4.99
C ILE A 127 9.63 -13.35 5.59
N GLY A 128 10.51 -13.84 6.48
CA GLY A 128 11.59 -13.06 7.07
C GLY A 128 12.53 -12.48 6.01
N VAL A 129 12.98 -13.31 5.07
CA VAL A 129 13.83 -12.88 3.95
C VAL A 129 13.09 -11.91 3.04
N ALA A 130 11.83 -12.17 2.68
CA ALA A 130 11.04 -11.26 1.86
C ALA A 130 10.82 -9.89 2.54
N SER A 131 10.61 -9.89 3.86
CA SER A 131 10.46 -8.67 4.65
C SER A 131 11.76 -7.89 4.76
N PHE A 132 12.89 -8.59 4.93
CA PHE A 132 14.22 -7.97 4.96
C PHE A 132 14.56 -7.30 3.62
N VAL A 133 14.37 -8.01 2.52
CA VAL A 133 14.58 -7.47 1.17
C VAL A 133 13.60 -6.33 0.87
N GLY A 134 12.34 -6.46 1.32
CA GLY A 134 11.32 -5.41 1.21
C GLY A 134 11.65 -4.13 1.99
N GLY A 135 12.39 -4.24 3.10
CA GLY A 135 12.82 -3.11 3.92
C GLY A 135 13.98 -2.29 3.33
N LEU A 136 14.83 -2.89 2.50
CA LEU A 136 15.96 -2.21 1.85
C LEU A 136 15.54 -0.94 1.07
N PRO A 137 14.50 -0.97 0.21
CA PRO A 137 14.05 0.24 -0.48
C PRO A 137 13.41 1.28 0.44
N LEU A 138 12.95 0.91 1.65
CA LEU A 138 12.50 1.91 2.63
C LEU A 138 13.68 2.70 3.20
N LEU A 139 14.84 2.08 3.41
CA LEU A 139 16.06 2.76 3.89
C LEU A 139 16.64 3.71 2.84
N ALA A 140 16.52 3.38 1.56
CA ALA A 140 16.95 4.24 0.46
C ALA A 140 16.06 5.48 0.28
N ARG A 141 14.90 5.54 0.94
CA ARG A 141 13.89 6.56 0.68
C ARG A 141 14.09 7.91 1.37
N PRO A 142 14.42 7.98 2.67
CA PRO A 142 14.75 9.25 3.34
C PRO A 142 15.84 10.06 2.64
N PRO A 143 16.97 9.48 2.18
CA PRO A 143 17.99 10.27 1.48
C PRO A 143 17.52 10.75 0.10
N LEU A 144 16.67 9.98 -0.59
CA LEU A 144 16.08 10.37 -1.87
C LEU A 144 15.11 11.56 -1.71
N ILE A 145 14.22 11.50 -0.71
CA ILE A 145 13.29 12.58 -0.41
C ILE A 145 14.04 13.83 0.07
N GLY A 146 15.05 13.66 0.93
CA GLY A 146 15.90 14.75 1.38
C GLY A 146 16.64 15.43 0.23
N TYR A 147 17.20 14.66 -0.69
CA TYR A 147 17.88 15.22 -1.87
C TYR A 147 16.94 16.08 -2.72
N TYR A 148 15.76 15.55 -3.08
CA TYR A 148 14.81 16.30 -3.92
C TYR A 148 14.17 17.51 -3.21
N ARG A 149 14.11 17.53 -1.87
CA ARG A 149 13.51 18.63 -1.10
C ARG A 149 14.52 19.74 -0.74
N ASP A 150 15.80 19.41 -0.59
CA ASP A 150 16.84 20.36 -0.17
C ASP A 150 17.62 20.99 -1.34
N THR A 151 17.57 20.43 -2.55
CA THR A 151 18.32 20.95 -3.71
C THR A 151 17.49 21.55 -4.85
N LEU A 152 16.16 21.44 -4.81
CA LEU A 152 15.21 21.97 -5.80
C LEU A 152 14.20 22.90 -5.12
#